data_AF-U5C523-F1
#
_entry.id   AF-U5C523-F1
#
_cell.length_a   1.000
_cell.length_b   1.000
_cell.length_c   1.000
_cell.angle_alpha   90.00
_cell.angle_beta   90.00
_cell.angle_gamma   90.00
#
_symmetry.space_group_name_H-M   'P 1'
#
loop_
_entity.id
_entity.type
_entity.pdbx_description
1 polymer ?
#
loop_
_entity_poly.entity_id
_entity_poly.type
_entity_poly.pdbx_seq_one_letter_code
_entity_poly.pdbx_strand_id
1 'polypeptide(L)'
;MAGISIGELNAKKNTKDKNTVYELTSLVSFWFFGNISVNFEIISHYKDNLLVKSRTTTKSNRGDFFSKIDWINEQYEISATSYKYELDTALANPFYFSSSKLYFEEPILHAVFMAENYGLSSPIKKKGDYYEVDVNGNKNKFYYLNGKLEKAIMQSPIKNYVIKRKSN
;
A
#
# COMPACT_ATOMS: atom_id res chain seq x y z
N MET A 1 6.44 11.55 -20.41
CA MET A 1 7.02 10.18 -20.34
C MET A 1 5.98 9.18 -20.85
N ALA A 2 6.19 8.67 -22.07
CA ALA A 2 5.37 7.61 -22.65
C ALA A 2 5.82 6.26 -22.06
N GLY A 3 4.94 5.64 -21.28
CA GLY A 3 5.08 4.27 -20.80
C GLY A 3 3.83 3.51 -21.20
N ILE A 4 3.96 2.21 -21.47
CA ILE A 4 2.82 1.36 -21.82
C ILE A 4 2.01 1.13 -20.55
N SER A 5 0.69 1.38 -20.59
CA SER A 5 -0.20 0.99 -19.51
C SER A 5 -0.30 -0.53 -19.46
N ILE A 6 -0.07 -1.11 -18.29
CA ILE A 6 -0.05 -2.57 -18.07
C ILE A 6 -1.23 -3.07 -17.23
N GLY A 7 -2.10 -2.16 -16.80
CA GLY A 7 -3.22 -2.49 -15.94
C GLY A 7 -3.83 -1.26 -15.28
N GLU A 8 -4.74 -1.52 -14.36
CA GLU A 8 -5.44 -0.49 -13.60
C GLU A 8 -5.33 -0.77 -12.10
N LEU A 9 -5.30 0.31 -11.32
CA LEU A 9 -5.49 0.26 -9.87
C LEU A 9 -6.73 1.11 -9.54
N ASN A 10 -7.73 0.47 -8.98
CA ASN A 10 -8.95 1.09 -8.48
C ASN A 10 -8.79 1.35 -6.99
N ALA A 11 -9.01 2.58 -6.57
CA ALA A 11 -8.94 3.00 -5.17
C ALA A 11 -10.33 3.51 -4.74
N LYS A 12 -10.93 2.86 -3.75
CA LYS A 12 -12.21 3.27 -3.14
C LYS A 12 -12.02 3.65 -1.68
N LYS A 13 -12.75 4.68 -1.24
CA LYS A 13 -12.88 5.08 0.16
C LYS A 13 -14.37 5.11 0.50
N ASN A 14 -14.76 4.41 1.53
CA ASN A 14 -16.11 4.45 2.08
C ASN A 14 -16.04 4.86 3.55
N THR A 15 -16.71 5.95 3.91
CA THR A 15 -16.77 6.45 5.28
C THR A 15 -18.21 6.40 5.78
N LYS A 16 -18.42 5.79 6.94
CA LYS A 16 -19.69 5.77 7.66
C LYS A 16 -19.43 5.95 9.15
N ASP A 17 -19.98 7.01 9.72
CA ASP A 17 -19.74 7.43 11.11
C ASP A 17 -18.24 7.54 11.40
N LYS A 18 -17.75 6.82 12.41
CA LYS A 18 -16.35 6.74 12.81
C LYS A 18 -15.56 5.69 12.03
N ASN A 19 -16.21 4.95 11.13
CA ASN A 19 -15.58 3.87 10.38
C ASN A 19 -15.21 4.35 8.98
N THR A 20 -14.00 4.04 8.53
CA THR A 20 -13.58 4.25 7.14
C THR A 20 -12.97 2.97 6.60
N VAL A 21 -13.34 2.60 5.38
CA VAL A 21 -12.76 1.47 4.65
C VAL A 21 -12.07 2.01 3.41
N TYR A 22 -10.78 1.70 3.28
CA TYR A 22 -10.02 1.93 2.06
C TYR A 22 -9.84 0.59 1.35
N GLU A 23 -10.13 0.55 0.06
CA GLU A 23 -9.99 -0.62 -0.79
C GLU A 23 -9.13 -0.25 -1.99
N LEU A 24 -8.04 -0.97 -2.20
CA LEU A 24 -7.23 -0.91 -3.40
C LEU A 24 -7.33 -2.24 -4.12
N THR A 25 -7.75 -2.23 -5.38
CA THR A 25 -7.78 -3.43 -6.24
C THR A 25 -7.03 -3.16 -7.51
N SER A 26 -6.15 -4.07 -7.92
CA SER A 26 -5.36 -3.93 -9.14
C SER A 26 -5.29 -5.24 -9.91
N LEU A 27 -5.52 -5.13 -11.21
CA LEU A 27 -5.28 -6.21 -12.15
C LEU A 27 -4.27 -5.72 -13.19
N VAL A 28 -3.11 -6.38 -13.21
CA VAL A 28 -1.98 -6.02 -14.06
C VAL A 28 -1.55 -7.24 -14.86
N SER A 29 -1.29 -7.04 -16.14
CA SER A 29 -0.76 -8.08 -17.03
C SER A 29 0.27 -7.49 -17.98
N PHE A 30 1.47 -8.06 -18.00
CA PHE A 30 2.56 -7.59 -18.85
C PHE A 30 3.51 -8.72 -19.22
N TRP A 31 4.20 -8.54 -20.35
CA TRP A 31 5.23 -9.47 -20.79
C TRP A 31 6.61 -9.07 -20.24
N PHE A 32 7.21 -9.96 -19.46
CA PHE A 32 8.58 -9.82 -18.94
C PHE A 32 9.18 -11.22 -18.68
N PHE A 33 9.98 -11.71 -19.63
CA PHE A 33 10.46 -13.10 -19.67
C PHE A 33 9.32 -14.12 -19.52
N GLY A 34 8.23 -13.89 -20.26
CA GLY A 34 6.96 -14.60 -20.14
C GLY A 34 5.83 -13.66 -19.70
N ASN A 35 4.59 -14.14 -19.78
CA ASN A 35 3.43 -13.38 -19.29
C ASN A 35 3.46 -13.36 -17.77
N ILE A 36 3.34 -12.18 -17.17
CA ILE A 36 3.16 -11.99 -15.73
C ILE A 36 1.75 -11.42 -15.54
N SER A 37 0.95 -12.07 -14.70
CA SER A 37 -0.36 -11.59 -14.29
C SER A 37 -0.40 -11.49 -12.78
N VAL A 38 -0.82 -10.32 -12.28
CA VAL A 38 -0.90 -10.02 -10.85
C VAL A 38 -2.26 -9.44 -10.55
N ASN A 39 -3.00 -10.12 -9.67
CA ASN A 39 -4.19 -9.61 -9.01
C ASN A 39 -3.79 -9.22 -7.58
N PHE A 40 -4.02 -7.96 -7.23
CA PHE A 40 -3.64 -7.40 -5.95
C PHE A 40 -4.82 -6.71 -5.29
N GLU A 41 -5.03 -6.97 -4.01
CA GLU A 41 -6.07 -6.33 -3.21
C GLU A 41 -5.53 -5.94 -1.84
N ILE A 42 -5.86 -4.74 -1.38
CA ILE A 42 -5.76 -4.32 0.02
C ILE A 42 -7.13 -3.83 0.48
N ILE A 43 -7.58 -4.31 1.64
CA ILE A 43 -8.75 -3.77 2.36
C ILE A 43 -8.31 -3.35 3.75
N SER A 44 -8.40 -2.05 4.03
CA SER A 44 -7.99 -1.43 5.29
C SER A 44 -9.20 -0.84 6.00
N HIS A 45 -9.48 -1.33 7.21
CA HIS A 45 -10.53 -0.81 8.06
C HIS A 45 -9.93 0.10 9.13
N TYR A 46 -10.54 1.27 9.23
CA TYR A 46 -10.24 2.29 10.21
C TYR A 46 -11.44 2.53 11.11
N LYS A 47 -11.18 2.73 12.40
CA LYS A 47 -12.17 3.20 13.38
C LYS A 47 -11.56 4.36 14.16
N ASP A 48 -12.24 5.51 14.19
CA ASP A 48 -11.71 6.73 14.83
C ASP A 48 -10.28 7.07 14.35
N ASN A 49 -10.04 6.93 13.04
CA ASN A 49 -8.73 7.07 12.37
C ASN A 49 -7.63 6.06 12.75
N LEU A 50 -7.86 5.15 13.69
CA LEU A 50 -6.95 4.03 13.98
C LEU A 50 -7.13 2.93 12.93
N LEU A 51 -6.03 2.43 12.36
CA LEU A 51 -6.06 1.22 11.53
C LEU A 51 -6.36 0.04 12.45
N VAL A 52 -7.56 -0.54 12.35
CA VAL A 52 -7.97 -1.65 13.22
C VAL A 52 -7.79 -3.01 12.55
N LYS A 53 -7.83 -3.05 11.22
CA LYS A 53 -7.70 -4.28 10.45
C LYS A 53 -7.20 -3.99 9.05
N SER A 54 -6.27 -4.78 8.55
CA SER A 54 -5.89 -4.79 7.14
C SER A 54 -5.73 -6.21 6.62
N ARG A 55 -6.15 -6.42 5.37
CA ARG A 55 -5.92 -7.65 4.62
C ARG A 55 -5.34 -7.29 3.27
N THR A 56 -4.21 -7.89 2.95
CA THR A 56 -3.57 -7.79 1.63
C THR A 56 -3.57 -9.16 0.99
N THR A 57 -4.01 -9.26 -0.26
CA THR A 57 -3.85 -10.47 -1.08
C THR A 57 -3.12 -10.12 -2.37
N THR A 58 -2.18 -10.97 -2.77
CA THR A 58 -1.59 -10.94 -4.10
C THR A 58 -1.70 -12.33 -4.68
N LYS A 59 -2.36 -12.47 -5.83
CA LYS A 59 -2.38 -13.71 -6.60
C LYS A 59 -1.66 -13.48 -7.90
N SER A 60 -0.69 -14.34 -8.22
CA SER A 60 0.04 -14.23 -9.46
C SER A 60 0.45 -15.58 -9.98
N ASN A 61 0.76 -15.64 -11.28
CA ASN A 61 1.38 -16.84 -11.85
C ASN A 61 2.84 -17.07 -11.42
N ARG A 62 3.34 -16.29 -10.44
CA ARG A 62 4.66 -16.42 -9.81
C ARG A 62 4.59 -16.69 -8.30
N GLY A 63 3.39 -16.86 -7.76
CA GLY A 63 3.14 -17.12 -6.34
C GLY A 63 1.98 -16.31 -5.79
N ASP A 64 1.45 -16.82 -4.67
CA ASP A 64 0.38 -16.19 -3.91
C ASP A 64 0.93 -15.71 -2.57
N PHE A 65 0.55 -14.48 -2.20
CA PHE A 65 1.06 -13.79 -1.03
C PHE A 65 -0.09 -13.16 -0.25
N PHE A 66 0.09 -13.05 1.06
CA PHE A 66 -0.96 -12.60 1.97
C PHE A 66 -0.38 -11.78 3.11
N SER A 67 -1.13 -10.77 3.57
CA SER A 67 -0.86 -10.14 4.85
C SER A 67 -2.15 -9.90 5.63
N LYS A 68 -2.06 -10.11 6.94
CA LYS A 68 -3.10 -9.91 7.94
C LYS A 68 -2.51 -9.06 9.06
N ILE A 69 -3.16 -7.96 9.34
CA ILE A 69 -2.84 -7.02 10.42
C ILE A 69 -4.12 -6.78 11.19
N ASP A 70 -4.16 -7.09 12.48
CA ASP A 70 -5.32 -6.86 13.34
C ASP A 70 -4.90 -6.14 14.62
N TRP A 71 -5.60 -5.07 14.98
CA TRP A 71 -5.44 -4.41 16.27
C TRP A 71 -6.29 -5.13 17.33
N ILE A 72 -5.64 -5.85 18.24
CA ILE A 72 -6.26 -6.68 19.27
C ILE A 72 -5.54 -6.42 20.59
N ASN A 73 -6.28 -6.15 21.66
CA ASN A 73 -5.73 -5.96 23.01
C ASN A 73 -4.55 -4.96 23.07
N GLU A 74 -4.73 -3.78 22.44
CA GLU A 74 -3.74 -2.69 22.44
C GLU A 74 -2.42 -2.98 21.70
N GLN A 75 -2.41 -4.00 20.83
CA GLN A 75 -1.30 -4.29 19.94
C GLN A 75 -1.78 -4.78 18.58
N TYR A 76 -0.93 -4.72 17.58
CA TYR A 76 -1.15 -5.39 16.31
C TYR A 76 -0.67 -6.84 16.39
N GLU A 77 -1.49 -7.77 15.94
CA GLU A 77 -1.08 -9.11 15.52
C GLU A 77 -0.89 -9.09 14.00
N ILE A 78 0.30 -9.49 13.55
CA ILE A 78 0.73 -9.34 12.16
C ILE A 78 1.25 -10.68 11.64
N SER A 79 0.67 -11.13 10.54
CA SER A 79 1.19 -12.22 9.73
C SER A 79 1.31 -11.76 8.28
N ALA A 80 2.47 -11.91 7.66
CA ALA A 80 2.69 -11.53 6.28
C ALA A 80 3.61 -12.52 5.57
N THR A 81 3.22 -12.90 4.35
CA THR A 81 4.03 -13.65 3.41
C THR A 81 4.15 -12.84 2.12
N SER A 82 5.36 -12.75 1.59
CA SER A 82 5.67 -12.10 0.32
C SER A 82 6.83 -12.82 -0.36
N TYR A 83 7.28 -12.33 -1.52
CA TYR A 83 8.38 -12.98 -2.24
C TYR A 83 9.66 -12.97 -1.39
N LYS A 84 10.12 -14.17 -0.99
CA LYS A 84 11.29 -14.39 -0.11
C LYS A 84 11.21 -13.62 1.22
N TYR A 85 10.00 -13.42 1.73
CA TYR A 85 9.77 -12.69 2.97
C TYR A 85 8.61 -13.31 3.74
N GLU A 86 8.81 -13.56 5.02
CA GLU A 86 7.78 -14.00 5.95
C GLU A 86 7.93 -13.22 7.26
N LEU A 87 6.80 -12.91 7.89
CA LEU A 87 6.73 -12.21 9.17
C LEU A 87 5.56 -12.78 9.97
N ASP A 88 5.82 -13.08 11.24
CA ASP A 88 4.82 -13.34 12.26
C ASP A 88 5.27 -12.59 13.52
N THR A 89 4.53 -11.56 13.92
CA THR A 89 4.97 -10.63 14.97
C THR A 89 3.82 -9.87 15.63
N ALA A 90 4.15 -9.17 16.72
CA ALA A 90 3.27 -8.23 17.39
C ALA A 90 3.91 -6.83 17.52
N LEU A 91 3.12 -5.77 17.36
CA LEU A 91 3.57 -4.38 17.48
C LEU A 91 2.59 -3.55 18.34
N ALA A 92 3.06 -3.00 19.45
CA ALA A 92 2.20 -2.25 20.38
C ALA A 92 1.83 -0.81 19.92
N ASN A 93 2.52 -0.25 18.93
CA ASN A 93 2.30 1.14 18.53
C ASN A 93 1.08 1.27 17.62
N PRO A 94 0.10 2.14 17.91
CA PRO A 94 -1.05 2.38 17.05
C PRO A 94 -0.65 3.09 15.74
N PHE A 95 -1.24 2.67 14.63
CA PHE A 95 -1.02 3.32 13.33
C PHE A 95 -2.29 4.02 12.83
N TYR A 96 -2.14 5.30 12.48
CA TYR A 96 -3.23 6.15 11.95
C TYR A 96 -3.13 6.38 10.43
N PHE A 97 -2.14 5.74 9.81
CA PHE A 97 -1.80 5.89 8.40
C PHE A 97 -1.24 4.58 7.85
N SER A 98 -1.51 4.30 6.58
CA SER A 98 -1.12 3.04 5.93
C SER A 98 -0.87 3.21 4.43
N SER A 99 -0.40 2.14 3.79
CA SER A 99 -0.18 2.07 2.35
C SER A 99 -1.42 2.47 1.55
N SER A 100 -2.60 1.99 1.93
CA SER A 100 -3.84 2.30 1.22
C SER A 100 -4.22 3.79 1.34
N LYS A 101 -4.02 4.38 2.51
CA LYS A 101 -4.34 5.78 2.78
C LYS A 101 -3.48 6.77 1.98
N LEU A 102 -2.24 6.40 1.62
CA LEU A 102 -1.36 7.17 0.70
C LEU A 102 -2.00 7.44 -0.68
N TYR A 103 -3.01 6.66 -1.09
CA TYR A 103 -3.69 6.86 -2.37
C TYR A 103 -4.79 7.92 -2.31
N PHE A 104 -5.14 8.39 -1.11
CA PHE A 104 -6.24 9.34 -0.92
C PHE A 104 -5.78 10.64 -0.25
N GLU A 105 -4.80 10.56 0.64
CA GLU A 105 -4.46 11.64 1.56
C GLU A 105 -2.95 11.91 1.55
N GLU A 106 -2.56 13.17 1.46
CA GLU A 106 -1.17 13.60 1.63
C GLU A 106 -0.75 13.46 3.11
N PRO A 107 0.37 12.80 3.42
CA PRO A 107 0.78 12.50 4.79
C PRO A 107 1.48 13.69 5.47
N ILE A 108 0.81 14.84 5.55
CA ILE A 108 1.40 16.09 6.10
C ILE A 108 1.70 15.96 7.60
N LEU A 109 0.83 15.28 8.35
CA LEU A 109 0.89 15.16 9.81
C LEU A 109 1.34 13.76 10.29
N HIS A 110 1.84 12.92 9.39
CA HIS A 110 2.18 11.54 9.70
C HIS A 110 3.66 11.26 9.42
N ALA A 111 4.39 10.90 10.48
CA ALA A 111 5.82 10.57 10.39
C ALA A 111 6.07 9.09 10.06
N VAL A 112 5.08 8.22 10.25
CA VAL A 112 5.17 6.77 10.07
C VAL A 112 3.86 6.23 9.51
N PHE A 113 3.94 5.13 8.77
CA PHE A 113 2.76 4.38 8.32
C PHE A 113 2.98 2.88 8.44
N MET A 114 1.87 2.14 8.40
CA MET A 114 1.86 0.70 8.25
C MET A 114 1.95 0.31 6.76
N ALA A 115 3.02 -0.39 6.39
CA ALA A 115 3.19 -0.96 5.07
C ALA A 115 2.45 -2.31 4.99
N GLU A 116 1.18 -2.25 4.61
CA GLU A 116 0.20 -3.34 4.77
C GLU A 116 0.51 -4.63 4.02
N ASN A 117 1.36 -4.58 2.98
CA ASN A 117 1.74 -5.78 2.24
C ASN A 117 2.90 -6.55 2.89
N TYR A 118 3.67 -5.90 3.77
CA TYR A 118 4.78 -6.52 4.52
C TYR A 118 4.52 -6.57 6.03
N GLY A 119 3.48 -5.90 6.54
CA GLY A 119 3.25 -5.82 7.98
C GLY A 119 4.32 -5.05 8.74
N LEU A 120 5.03 -4.14 8.06
CA LEU A 120 6.13 -3.37 8.62
C LEU A 120 5.75 -1.92 8.82
N SER A 121 6.24 -1.31 9.90
CA SER A 121 6.24 0.15 10.02
C SER A 121 7.37 0.76 9.21
N SER A 122 7.12 1.88 8.53
CA SER A 122 8.18 2.62 7.83
C SER A 122 8.00 4.12 8.00
N PRO A 123 9.10 4.89 8.17
CA PRO A 123 9.02 6.34 8.26
C PRO A 123 8.62 6.95 6.91
N ILE A 124 7.79 8.00 6.97
CA ILE A 124 7.46 8.83 5.81
C ILE A 124 8.41 10.03 5.81
N LYS A 125 9.17 10.20 4.72
CA LYS A 125 10.15 11.30 4.59
C LYS A 125 9.74 12.24 3.48
N LYS A 126 9.48 13.51 3.79
CA LYS A 126 9.29 14.55 2.77
C LYS A 126 10.64 14.87 2.09
N LYS A 127 10.65 14.87 0.76
CA LYS A 127 11.83 15.08 -0.10
C LYS A 127 11.45 16.03 -1.24
N GLY A 128 11.58 17.33 -1.00
CA GLY A 128 11.17 18.34 -1.98
C GLY A 128 9.68 18.24 -2.28
N ASP A 129 9.35 17.86 -3.52
CA ASP A 129 8.00 17.75 -4.07
C ASP A 129 7.32 16.38 -3.84
N TYR A 130 8.01 15.41 -3.23
CA TYR A 130 7.47 14.08 -2.99
C TYR A 130 7.67 13.59 -1.56
N TYR A 131 6.92 12.54 -1.21
CA TYR A 131 7.11 11.76 0.01
C TYR A 131 7.76 10.42 -0.34
N GLU A 132 8.78 10.03 0.41
CA GLU A 132 9.52 8.79 0.25
C GLU A 132 9.26 7.86 1.42
N VAL A 133 9.09 6.58 1.12
CA VAL A 133 9.02 5.49 2.08
C VAL A 133 9.93 4.35 1.63
N ASP A 134 10.56 3.68 2.58
CA ASP A 134 11.36 2.48 2.33
C ASP A 134 10.66 1.29 2.95
N VAL A 135 10.22 0.35 2.12
CA VAL A 135 9.50 -0.83 2.57
C VAL A 135 10.24 -2.06 2.11
N ASN A 136 10.88 -2.74 3.07
CA ASN A 136 11.67 -3.94 2.81
C ASN A 136 12.72 -3.74 1.70
N GLY A 137 13.43 -2.60 1.72
CA GLY A 137 14.45 -2.22 0.73
C GLY A 137 13.91 -1.60 -0.55
N ASN A 138 12.59 -1.49 -0.71
CA ASN A 138 11.95 -0.88 -1.87
C ASN A 138 11.61 0.58 -1.57
N LYS A 139 12.27 1.52 -2.26
CA LYS A 139 12.02 2.96 -2.10
C LYS A 139 10.88 3.39 -3.00
N ASN A 140 9.76 3.73 -2.39
CA ASN A 140 8.57 4.21 -3.09
C ASN A 140 8.42 5.72 -2.91
N LYS A 141 7.97 6.40 -3.96
CA LYS A 141 7.83 7.87 -4.00
C LYS A 141 6.40 8.25 -4.33
N PHE A 142 5.81 9.17 -3.58
CA PHE A 142 4.44 9.62 -3.73
C PHE A 142 4.39 11.13 -3.95
N TYR A 143 3.75 11.55 -5.04
CA TYR A 143 3.62 12.95 -5.47
C TYR A 143 2.16 13.36 -5.35
N TYR A 144 1.91 14.48 -4.70
CA TYR A 144 0.57 14.98 -4.41
C TYR A 144 0.37 16.35 -5.05
N LEU A 145 -0.86 16.58 -5.54
CA LEU A 145 -1.33 17.87 -6.01
C LEU A 145 -2.62 18.21 -5.26
N ASN A 146 -2.64 19.34 -4.55
CA ASN A 146 -3.78 19.78 -3.74
C ASN A 146 -4.26 18.70 -2.74
N GLY A 147 -3.32 18.05 -2.03
CA GLY A 147 -3.61 17.02 -1.03
C GLY A 147 -4.02 15.66 -1.59
N LYS A 148 -4.06 15.50 -2.93
CA LYS A 148 -4.49 14.27 -3.60
C LYS A 148 -3.33 13.62 -4.33
N LEU A 149 -3.24 12.29 -4.28
CA LEU A 149 -2.21 11.56 -5.03
C LEU A 149 -2.36 11.83 -6.53
N GLU A 150 -1.27 12.27 -7.15
CA GLU A 150 -1.16 12.48 -8.60
C GLU A 150 -0.40 11.32 -9.24
N LYS A 151 0.71 10.91 -8.62
CA LYS A 151 1.64 9.91 -9.15
C LYS A 151 2.35 9.19 -8.02
N ALA A 152 2.54 7.89 -8.15
CA ALA A 152 3.44 7.10 -7.31
C ALA A 152 4.46 6.37 -8.18
N ILE A 153 5.73 6.35 -7.74
CA ILE A 153 6.81 5.58 -8.36
C ILE A 153 7.15 4.45 -7.39
N MET A 154 6.94 3.22 -7.81
CA MET A 154 7.06 2.04 -6.98
C MET A 154 8.31 1.25 -7.38
N GLN A 155 9.19 1.02 -6.42
CA GLN A 155 10.31 0.11 -6.59
C GLN A 155 9.84 -1.33 -6.32
N SER A 156 10.32 -2.27 -7.12
CA SER A 156 10.01 -3.69 -6.97
C SER A 156 11.21 -4.54 -7.37
N PRO A 157 11.40 -5.72 -6.76
CA PRO A 157 12.46 -6.66 -7.16
C PRO A 157 12.34 -7.14 -8.61
N ILE A 158 11.15 -7.11 -9.21
CA ILE A 158 10.90 -7.60 -10.57
C ILE A 158 11.10 -6.46 -11.58
N LYS A 159 10.36 -5.37 -11.41
CA LYS A 159 10.38 -4.22 -12.30
C LYS A 159 9.72 -3.03 -11.63
N ASN A 160 10.39 -1.87 -11.68
CA ASN A 160 9.82 -0.63 -11.19
C ASN A 160 8.64 -0.20 -12.07
N TYR A 161 7.62 0.40 -11.45
CA TYR A 161 6.42 0.85 -12.15
C TYR A 161 5.93 2.19 -11.60
N VAL A 162 5.07 2.84 -12.38
CA VAL A 162 4.49 4.14 -12.04
C VAL A 162 2.98 4.00 -12.04
N ILE A 163 2.37 4.42 -10.94
CA ILE A 163 0.93 4.61 -10.84
C ILE A 163 0.65 6.08 -11.10
N LYS A 164 -0.26 6.38 -12.01
CA LYS A 164 -0.71 7.74 -12.29
C LYS A 164 -2.21 7.80 -12.09
N ARG A 165 -2.69 8.85 -11.43
CA ARG A 165 -4.11 9.14 -11.40
C ARG A 165 -4.60 9.34 -12.83
N LYS A 166 -5.69 8.68 -13.22
CA LYS A 166 -6.35 8.96 -14.50
C LYS A 166 -6.79 10.43 -14.50
N SER A 167 -6.37 11.17 -15.51
CA SER A 167 -6.95 12.48 -15.80
C SER A 167 -8.40 12.25 -16.22
N ASN A 168 -9.33 13.01 -15.63
CA ASN A 168 -10.69 13.12 -16.17
C ASN A 168 -10.66 13.92 -17.47
#